data_AF-A0AAV5SFM1-F1
#
_entry.id   AF-A0AAV5SFM1-F1
#
_cell.length_a   1.000
_cell.length_b   1.000
_cell.length_c   1.000
_cell.angle_alpha   90.00
_cell.angle_beta   90.00
_cell.angle_gamma   90.00
#
_symmetry.space_group_name_H-M   'P 1'
#
loop_
_entity.id
_entity.type
_entity.pdbx_description
1 polymer ?
#
loop_
_entity_poly.entity_id
_entity_poly.type
_entity_poly.pdbx_seq_one_letter_code
_entity_poly.pdbx_strand_id
1 'polypeptide(L)'
;FQMLRILGAATVVLLAVAQECNSPQGTKQVFGQYLQCIKQGLDANYQGYEDEIREHNRRAAQACFASTIDEGNRKDRCVLSVSDLDQLAWDRHGPLRDCTICRTFAAGAIKALKNTPAEDQKCIRNEITKAISREAGLCLSRKLPNFAGVPDIPDLEEGSFHFKDIVINSISDHILIHARISFCGDRKPARSHSTSACLRNPFVGYLGKHCQLLTQCDQQLARGSCSNKIQESRRAVCECITESRDDLKQRISSISQVFNEVLNGGSRGGLSIGSASKVDQCVSSVKKHMITPVNDWVQVIDAALSTCIKQRPAGQNLGMEAMLNVGCRKVIADTTGTATSQLKTGFDFVNNLIDAMVERSGRFCGGEHCLQ
;
A
#
# COMPACT_ATOMS: atom_id res chain seq x y z
N PHE A 1 43.15 44.09 41.05
CA PHE A 1 42.61 42.72 40.91
C PHE A 1 41.10 42.80 40.85
N GLN A 2 40.52 42.33 39.73
CA GLN A 2 39.21 41.67 39.53
C GLN A 2 37.97 42.21 40.28
N MET A 3 36.79 42.35 39.70
CA MET A 3 36.24 41.84 38.45
C MET A 3 34.93 42.60 38.16
N LEU A 4 34.81 43.07 36.91
CA LEU A 4 33.58 43.53 36.28
C LEU A 4 32.70 42.30 36.01
N ARG A 5 31.48 42.22 36.58
CA ARG A 5 30.48 41.22 36.18
C ARG A 5 29.60 41.81 35.08
N ILE A 6 29.91 41.44 33.84
CA ILE A 6 29.05 41.66 32.67
C ILE A 6 28.01 40.54 32.66
N LEU A 7 26.74 40.90 32.84
CA LEU A 7 25.59 40.05 32.54
C LEU A 7 25.44 39.99 31.01
N GLY A 8 25.91 38.91 30.40
CA GLY A 8 25.62 38.59 29.01
C GLY A 8 24.22 37.96 28.90
N ALA A 9 23.24 38.73 28.42
CA ALA A 9 21.99 38.18 27.92
C ALA A 9 22.25 37.51 26.57
N ALA A 10 22.30 36.18 26.56
CA ALA A 10 22.31 35.39 25.34
C ALA A 10 20.89 35.34 24.77
N THR A 11 20.54 36.34 23.96
CA THR A 11 19.34 36.33 23.13
C THR A 11 19.52 35.26 22.06
N VAL A 12 18.99 34.06 22.29
CA VAL A 12 18.84 33.04 21.24
C VAL A 12 17.78 33.56 20.27
N VAL A 13 18.23 34.23 19.22
CA VAL A 13 17.39 34.54 18.06
C VAL A 13 17.10 33.21 17.37
N LEU A 14 15.98 32.58 17.74
CA LEU A 14 15.31 31.63 16.87
C LEU A 14 14.95 32.39 15.60
N LEU A 15 15.79 32.28 14.57
CA LEU A 15 15.41 32.62 13.21
C LEU A 15 14.24 31.70 12.86
N ALA A 16 13.02 32.18 13.11
CA ALA A 16 11.84 31.70 12.44
C ALA A 16 12.09 31.95 10.95
N VAL A 17 12.62 30.94 10.25
CA VAL A 17 12.70 30.97 8.80
C VAL A 17 11.25 31.13 8.36
N ALA A 18 10.90 32.33 7.86
CA ALA A 18 9.56 32.58 7.36
C ALA A 18 9.30 31.51 6.29
N GLN A 19 8.35 30.61 6.58
CA GLN A 19 8.00 29.55 5.65
C GLN A 19 7.24 30.21 4.51
N GLU A 20 7.92 30.36 3.38
CA GLU A 20 7.34 30.97 2.20
C GLU A 20 7.07 29.90 1.13
N CYS A 21 5.80 29.68 0.84
CA CYS A 21 5.38 28.85 -0.28
C CYS A 21 5.16 29.70 -1.55
N ASN A 22 5.83 30.85 -1.66
CA ASN A 22 5.65 31.79 -2.77
C ASN A 22 6.22 31.24 -4.10
N SER A 23 7.14 30.27 -4.04
CA SER A 23 7.67 29.54 -5.20
C SER A 23 7.32 28.04 -5.16
N PRO A 24 7.33 27.35 -6.32
CA PRO A 24 7.18 25.89 -6.35
C PRO A 24 8.22 25.15 -5.51
N GLN A 25 9.48 25.59 -5.53
CA GLN A 25 10.57 25.01 -4.75
C GLN A 25 10.37 25.23 -3.24
N GLY A 26 9.94 26.43 -2.83
CA GLY A 26 9.60 26.71 -1.43
C GLY A 26 8.45 25.84 -0.95
N THR A 27 7.41 25.66 -1.78
CA THR A 27 6.29 24.77 -1.48
C THR A 27 6.76 23.32 -1.32
N LYS A 28 7.61 22.81 -2.22
CA LYS A 28 8.20 21.46 -2.11
C LYS A 28 9.00 21.28 -0.82
N GLN A 29 9.81 22.27 -0.44
CA GLN A 29 10.62 22.21 0.77
C GLN A 29 9.75 22.16 2.03
N VAL A 30 8.75 23.03 2.13
CA VAL A 30 7.81 23.05 3.27
C VAL A 30 6.97 21.76 3.30
N PHE A 31 6.60 21.22 2.14
CA PHE A 31 5.92 19.92 2.08
C PHE A 31 6.82 18.77 2.55
N GLY A 32 8.13 18.80 2.25
CA GLY A 32 9.09 17.85 2.82
C GLY A 32 9.19 17.96 4.36
N GLN A 33 9.20 19.18 4.90
CA GLN A 33 9.15 19.41 6.35
C GLN A 33 7.83 18.90 6.95
N TYR A 34 6.74 19.01 6.21
CA TYR A 34 5.42 18.50 6.59
C TYR A 34 5.41 16.98 6.75
N LEU A 35 5.97 16.26 5.78
CA LEU A 35 6.14 14.81 5.88
C LEU A 35 7.03 14.41 7.06
N GLN A 36 8.09 15.19 7.34
CA GLN A 36 8.97 14.93 8.48
C GLN A 36 8.28 15.17 9.83
N CYS A 37 7.40 16.17 9.93
CA CYS A 37 6.58 16.39 11.13
C CYS A 37 5.69 15.17 11.42
N ILE A 38 5.02 14.65 10.39
CA ILE A 38 4.17 13.46 10.51
C ILE A 38 5.00 12.26 10.95
N LYS A 39 6.15 12.05 10.32
CA LYS A 39 7.09 10.98 10.73
C LYS A 39 7.45 11.07 12.21
N GLN A 40 7.87 12.25 12.68
CA GLN A 40 8.25 12.44 14.09
C GLN A 40 7.09 12.14 15.04
N GLY A 41 5.87 12.57 14.69
CA GLY A 41 4.69 12.27 15.48
C GLY A 41 4.35 10.78 15.49
N LEU A 42 4.43 10.10 14.34
CA LEU A 42 4.23 8.65 14.23
C LEU A 42 5.27 7.88 15.04
N ASP A 43 6.56 8.20 14.89
CA ASP A 43 7.66 7.52 15.59
C ASP A 43 7.54 7.68 17.12
N ALA A 44 7.10 8.85 17.59
CA ALA A 44 6.94 9.13 19.02
C ALA A 44 5.86 8.27 19.70
N ASN A 45 4.87 7.78 18.94
CA ASN A 45 3.79 6.95 19.49
C ASN A 45 3.30 5.90 18.49
N TYR A 46 4.23 5.17 17.87
CA TYR A 46 3.90 4.27 16.76
C TYR A 46 2.85 3.22 17.15
N GLN A 47 3.03 2.60 18.31
CA GLN A 47 2.07 1.62 18.84
C GLN A 47 0.67 2.21 18.97
N GLY A 48 0.54 3.42 19.54
CA GLY A 48 -0.77 4.04 19.76
C GLY A 48 -1.54 4.35 18.47
N TYR A 49 -0.83 4.64 17.37
CA TYR A 49 -1.45 4.78 16.05
C TYR A 49 -1.79 3.43 15.43
N GLU A 50 -0.93 2.42 15.60
CA GLU A 50 -1.21 1.08 15.07
C GLU A 50 -2.41 0.41 15.75
N ASP A 51 -2.50 0.57 17.08
CA ASP A 51 -3.62 0.09 17.88
C ASP A 51 -4.92 0.79 17.45
N GLU A 52 -4.88 2.12 17.21
CA GLU A 52 -6.03 2.87 16.68
C GLU A 52 -6.46 2.34 15.30
N ILE A 53 -5.53 2.18 14.37
CA ILE A 53 -5.81 1.67 13.02
C ILE A 53 -6.51 0.31 13.11
N ARG A 54 -5.95 -0.61 13.90
CA ARG A 54 -6.49 -1.96 14.03
C ARG A 54 -7.88 -1.96 14.67
N GLU A 55 -8.05 -1.27 15.80
CA GLU A 55 -9.32 -1.19 16.52
C GLU A 55 -10.41 -0.55 15.65
N HIS A 56 -10.08 0.58 15.03
CA HIS A 56 -11.02 1.31 14.19
C HIS A 56 -11.37 0.55 12.91
N ASN A 57 -10.43 -0.17 12.29
CA ASN A 57 -10.72 -1.02 11.12
C ASN A 57 -11.68 -2.17 11.48
N ARG A 58 -11.51 -2.80 12.65
CA ARG A 58 -12.44 -3.84 13.14
C ARG A 58 -13.83 -3.27 13.42
N ARG A 59 -13.89 -2.09 14.05
CA ARG A 59 -15.16 -1.38 14.29
C ARG A 59 -15.82 -0.93 12.97
N ALA A 60 -15.02 -0.50 11.99
CA ALA A 60 -15.49 -0.15 10.66
C ALA A 60 -16.07 -1.38 9.95
N ALA A 61 -15.40 -2.54 10.06
CA ALA A 61 -15.93 -3.80 9.55
C ALA A 61 -17.29 -4.13 10.18
N GLN A 62 -17.40 -4.00 11.50
CA GLN A 62 -18.66 -4.21 12.23
C GLN A 62 -19.79 -3.26 11.77
N ALA A 63 -19.46 -2.01 11.45
CA ALA A 63 -20.44 -1.00 11.05
C ALA A 63 -20.85 -1.11 9.57
N CYS A 64 -19.90 -1.45 8.68
CA CYS A 64 -20.08 -1.36 7.24
C CYS A 64 -20.35 -2.70 6.54
N PHE A 65 -20.09 -3.82 7.20
CA PHE A 65 -20.47 -5.15 6.71
C PHE A 65 -21.71 -5.66 7.41
N ALA A 66 -22.42 -6.55 6.74
CA ALA A 66 -23.43 -7.37 7.35
C ALA A 66 -22.79 -8.59 8.01
N SER A 67 -23.34 -9.01 9.15
CA SER A 67 -22.91 -10.21 9.87
C SER A 67 -23.40 -11.51 9.21
N THR A 68 -24.50 -11.43 8.45
CA THR A 68 -25.15 -12.57 7.80
C THR A 68 -25.58 -12.24 6.37
N ILE A 69 -25.87 -13.28 5.58
CA ILE A 69 -26.38 -13.14 4.20
C ILE A 69 -27.73 -12.40 4.19
N ASP A 70 -28.63 -12.72 5.11
CA ASP A 70 -29.95 -12.08 5.20
C ASP A 70 -29.84 -10.60 5.52
N GLU A 71 -28.98 -10.23 6.45
CA GLU A 71 -28.70 -8.83 6.75
C GLU A 71 -28.05 -8.13 5.53
N GLY A 72 -27.11 -8.80 4.86
CA GLY A 72 -26.47 -8.27 3.65
C GLY A 72 -27.45 -8.05 2.51
N ASN A 73 -28.49 -8.88 2.41
CA ASN A 73 -29.60 -8.70 1.48
C ASN A 73 -30.46 -7.48 1.82
N ARG A 74 -30.71 -7.24 3.11
CA ARG A 74 -31.57 -6.13 3.57
C ARG A 74 -30.86 -4.77 3.55
N LYS A 75 -29.57 -4.72 3.91
CA LYS A 75 -28.78 -3.49 4.01
C LYS A 75 -27.97 -3.16 2.77
N ASP A 76 -28.01 -4.02 1.75
CA ASP A 76 -27.16 -3.96 0.56
C ASP A 76 -25.67 -3.82 0.91
N ARG A 77 -25.20 -4.69 1.81
CA ARG A 77 -23.80 -4.75 2.28
C ARG A 77 -23.18 -6.11 2.00
N CYS A 78 -21.87 -6.13 1.81
CA CYS A 78 -21.10 -7.36 1.82
C CYS A 78 -21.10 -8.02 3.20
N VAL A 79 -20.87 -9.33 3.25
CA VAL A 79 -20.92 -10.11 4.49
C VAL A 79 -19.50 -10.35 5.01
N LEU A 80 -19.27 -10.00 6.28
CA LEU A 80 -18.06 -10.27 7.04
C LEU A 80 -18.42 -10.27 8.52
N SER A 81 -18.14 -11.38 9.22
CA SER A 81 -18.25 -11.39 10.68
C SER A 81 -16.97 -10.82 11.29
N VAL A 82 -17.08 -10.06 12.38
CA VAL A 82 -15.90 -9.56 13.11
C VAL A 82 -15.02 -10.71 13.61
N SER A 83 -15.62 -11.86 13.95
CA SER A 83 -14.88 -13.06 14.34
C SER A 83 -13.97 -13.62 13.24
N ASP A 84 -14.26 -13.30 11.97
CA ASP A 84 -13.38 -13.71 10.86
C ASP A 84 -12.04 -12.98 10.91
N LEU A 85 -11.97 -11.83 11.60
CA LEU A 85 -10.75 -11.03 11.81
C LEU A 85 -9.89 -11.56 12.97
N ASP A 86 -10.35 -12.56 13.72
CA ASP A 86 -9.53 -13.19 14.77
C ASP A 86 -8.54 -14.22 14.21
N GLN A 87 -8.61 -14.50 12.91
CA GLN A 87 -7.69 -15.37 12.19
C GLN A 87 -6.79 -14.58 11.25
N LEU A 88 -5.64 -15.16 10.89
CA LEU A 88 -4.77 -14.52 9.91
C LEU A 88 -5.28 -14.74 8.48
N ALA A 89 -5.06 -13.76 7.61
CA ALA A 89 -5.50 -13.81 6.21
C ALA A 89 -4.92 -15.02 5.44
N TRP A 90 -3.74 -15.50 5.84
CA TRP A 90 -3.09 -16.67 5.26
C TRP A 90 -3.34 -17.96 6.06
N ASP A 91 -4.28 -17.97 7.01
CA ASP A 91 -4.69 -19.20 7.70
C ASP A 91 -5.63 -20.05 6.85
N ARG A 92 -5.96 -21.26 7.35
CA ARG A 92 -6.76 -22.26 6.64
C ARG A 92 -8.18 -21.80 6.31
N HIS A 93 -8.73 -20.83 7.03
CA HIS A 93 -10.07 -20.28 6.75
C HIS A 93 -10.04 -18.87 6.15
N GLY A 94 -8.86 -18.32 5.88
CA GLY A 94 -8.69 -17.02 5.21
C GLY A 94 -9.01 -17.05 3.72
N PRO A 95 -8.77 -15.95 2.98
CA PRO A 95 -9.08 -15.86 1.55
C PRO A 95 -8.35 -16.90 0.69
N LEU A 96 -7.25 -17.45 1.19
CA LEU A 96 -6.44 -18.45 0.50
C LEU A 96 -6.86 -19.92 0.79
N ARG A 97 -8.00 -20.15 1.46
CA ARG A 97 -8.42 -21.51 1.89
C ARG A 97 -8.41 -22.54 0.76
N ASP A 98 -8.90 -22.15 -0.42
CA ASP A 98 -9.10 -23.01 -1.59
C ASP A 98 -7.83 -23.08 -2.47
N CYS A 99 -6.75 -22.39 -2.08
CA CYS A 99 -5.46 -22.38 -2.77
C CYS A 99 -4.31 -22.75 -1.81
N THR A 100 -4.08 -24.05 -1.63
CA THR A 100 -3.00 -24.56 -0.76
C THR A 100 -1.62 -24.02 -1.15
N ILE A 101 -1.32 -23.85 -2.44
CA ILE A 101 -0.05 -23.26 -2.88
C ILE A 101 0.05 -21.77 -2.49
N CYS A 102 -1.03 -21.01 -2.68
CA CYS A 102 -1.06 -19.59 -2.30
C CYS A 102 -0.85 -19.45 -0.80
N ARG A 103 -1.46 -20.31 0.00
CA ARG A 103 -1.29 -20.33 1.46
C ARG A 103 0.16 -20.59 1.86
N THR A 104 0.81 -21.59 1.27
CA THR A 104 2.23 -21.88 1.52
C THR A 104 3.11 -20.70 1.12
N PHE A 105 2.84 -20.08 -0.03
CA PHE A 105 3.58 -18.92 -0.50
C PHE A 105 3.41 -17.72 0.44
N ALA A 106 2.17 -17.37 0.78
CA ALA A 106 1.85 -16.27 1.69
C ALA A 106 2.46 -16.47 3.07
N ALA A 107 2.35 -17.66 3.66
CA ALA A 107 2.99 -17.98 4.93
C ALA A 107 4.53 -17.85 4.83
N GLY A 108 5.12 -18.27 3.71
CA GLY A 108 6.54 -18.11 3.42
C GLY A 108 6.95 -16.63 3.34
N ALA A 109 6.21 -15.82 2.59
CA ALA A 109 6.46 -14.39 2.42
C ALA A 109 6.34 -13.61 3.74
N ILE A 110 5.30 -13.88 4.54
CA ILE A 110 5.12 -13.25 5.85
C ILE A 110 6.20 -13.70 6.83
N LYS A 111 6.58 -14.99 6.82
CA LYS A 111 7.69 -15.48 7.64
C LYS A 111 9.03 -14.84 7.24
N ALA A 112 9.27 -14.66 5.94
CA ALA A 112 10.43 -13.95 5.45
C ALA A 112 10.42 -12.50 5.97
N LEU A 113 9.31 -11.78 5.81
CA LEU A 113 9.15 -10.40 6.31
C LEU A 113 9.37 -10.29 7.83
N LYS A 114 8.85 -11.23 8.64
CA LYS A 114 9.10 -11.27 10.10
C LYS A 114 10.59 -11.38 10.44
N ASN A 115 11.31 -12.19 9.66
CA ASN A 115 12.72 -12.53 9.88
C ASN A 115 13.70 -11.57 9.18
N THR A 116 13.24 -10.75 8.23
CA THR A 116 14.06 -9.72 7.60
C THR A 116 14.51 -8.70 8.66
N PRO A 117 15.82 -8.39 8.76
CA PRO A 117 16.33 -7.37 9.68
C PRO A 117 15.73 -5.98 9.44
N ALA A 118 15.74 -5.11 10.46
CA ALA A 118 15.15 -3.76 10.40
C ALA A 118 15.68 -2.94 9.22
N GLU A 119 17.00 -2.92 9.04
CA GLU A 119 17.68 -2.17 7.97
C GLU A 119 17.29 -2.68 6.57
N ASP A 120 17.17 -4.00 6.41
CA ASP A 120 16.78 -4.61 5.14
C ASP A 120 15.30 -4.30 4.84
N GLN A 121 14.40 -4.32 5.85
CA GLN A 121 13.01 -3.90 5.68
C GLN A 121 12.89 -2.41 5.31
N LYS A 122 13.66 -1.55 5.99
CA LYS A 122 13.73 -0.10 5.71
C LYS A 122 14.20 0.14 4.28
N CYS A 123 15.23 -0.58 3.83
CA CYS A 123 15.70 -0.54 2.45
C CYS A 123 14.59 -0.92 1.46
N ILE A 124 13.88 -2.04 1.69
CA ILE A 124 12.77 -2.47 0.83
C ILE A 124 11.69 -1.39 0.75
N ARG A 125 11.24 -0.87 1.91
CA ARG A 125 10.24 0.19 1.97
C ARG A 125 10.68 1.43 1.21
N ASN A 126 11.94 1.85 1.34
CA ASN A 126 12.47 3.00 0.62
C ASN A 126 12.45 2.81 -0.90
N GLU A 127 12.82 1.64 -1.41
CA GLU A 127 12.79 1.37 -2.85
C GLU A 127 11.35 1.34 -3.41
N ILE A 128 10.41 0.75 -2.67
CA ILE A 128 8.98 0.75 -3.05
C ILE A 128 8.41 2.18 -2.99
N THR A 129 8.67 2.93 -1.92
CA THR A 129 8.23 4.32 -1.77
C THR A 129 8.78 5.20 -2.88
N LYS A 130 10.05 5.05 -3.28
CA LYS A 130 10.62 5.76 -4.45
C LYS A 130 9.87 5.43 -5.75
N ALA A 131 9.51 4.17 -5.97
CA ALA A 131 8.74 3.77 -7.15
C ALA A 131 7.34 4.41 -7.16
N ILE A 132 6.65 4.41 -6.02
CA ILE A 132 5.36 5.08 -5.85
C ILE A 132 5.49 6.59 -6.07
N SER A 133 6.53 7.23 -5.54
CA SER A 133 6.79 8.66 -5.75
C SER A 133 7.02 9.01 -7.22
N ARG A 134 7.59 8.10 -8.03
CA ARG A 134 7.71 8.29 -9.49
C ARG A 134 6.35 8.27 -10.18
N GLU A 135 5.47 7.32 -9.84
CA GLU A 135 4.10 7.29 -10.39
C GLU A 135 3.32 8.55 -9.97
N ALA A 136 3.37 8.88 -8.68
CA ALA A 136 2.73 10.08 -8.16
C ALA A 136 3.28 11.34 -8.84
N GLY A 137 4.59 11.42 -9.08
CA GLY A 137 5.22 12.52 -9.79
C GLY A 137 4.73 12.67 -11.24
N LEU A 138 4.58 11.56 -11.97
CA LEU A 138 4.00 11.57 -13.32
C LEU A 138 2.56 12.08 -13.30
N CYS A 139 1.73 11.58 -12.39
CA CYS A 139 0.36 12.04 -12.21
C CYS A 139 0.29 13.53 -11.85
N LEU A 140 1.09 13.97 -10.88
CA LEU A 140 1.12 15.36 -10.42
C LEU A 140 1.59 16.33 -11.49
N SER A 141 2.57 15.94 -12.32
CA SER A 141 3.04 16.78 -13.44
C SER A 141 1.93 17.12 -14.45
N ARG A 142 0.87 16.29 -14.51
CA ARG A 142 -0.30 16.52 -15.37
C ARG A 142 -1.38 17.36 -14.69
N LYS A 143 -1.46 17.32 -13.35
CA LYS A 143 -2.51 17.99 -12.55
C LYS A 143 -2.10 19.38 -12.05
N LEU A 144 -0.82 19.58 -11.71
CA LEU A 144 -0.32 20.80 -11.08
C LEU A 144 0.59 21.57 -12.03
N PRO A 145 0.20 22.77 -12.49
CA PRO A 145 1.10 23.63 -13.26
C PRO A 145 2.29 24.04 -12.38
N ASN A 146 3.50 24.08 -12.97
CA ASN A 146 4.76 24.40 -12.28
C ASN A 146 5.13 23.45 -11.12
N PHE A 147 4.77 22.17 -11.22
CA PHE A 147 5.12 21.15 -10.24
C PHE A 147 6.66 21.00 -10.08
N ALA A 148 7.18 21.22 -8.87
CA ALA A 148 8.61 21.12 -8.55
C ALA A 148 9.09 19.68 -8.23
N GLY A 149 8.22 18.68 -8.40
CA GLY A 149 8.46 17.30 -8.00
C GLY A 149 7.97 16.97 -6.60
N VAL A 150 7.70 15.69 -6.34
CA VAL A 150 7.41 15.17 -4.99
C VAL A 150 8.70 15.27 -4.16
N PRO A 151 8.67 15.78 -2.91
CA PRO A 151 9.80 15.62 -2.01
C PRO A 151 10.00 14.14 -1.66
N ASP A 152 11.17 13.78 -1.14
CA ASP A 152 11.38 12.42 -0.65
C ASP A 152 10.41 12.13 0.48
N ILE A 153 9.63 11.05 0.33
CA ILE A 153 8.71 10.58 1.37
C ILE A 153 9.54 9.80 2.39
N PRO A 154 9.59 10.24 3.66
CA PRO A 154 10.37 9.56 4.68
C PRO A 154 9.72 8.23 5.07
N ASP A 155 10.49 7.31 5.67
CA ASP A 155 9.96 6.04 6.14
C ASP A 155 9.02 6.25 7.34
N LEU A 156 7.71 6.23 7.07
CA LEU A 156 6.65 6.38 8.07
C LEU A 156 6.44 5.11 8.92
N GLU A 157 7.13 4.03 8.57
CA GLU A 157 7.02 2.71 9.22
C GLU A 157 8.30 2.34 9.97
N GLU A 158 9.19 3.29 10.28
CA GLU A 158 10.45 3.01 10.98
C GLU A 158 10.21 2.40 12.37
N GLY A 159 9.24 2.94 13.13
CA GLY A 159 8.82 2.39 14.42
C GLY A 159 8.21 0.98 14.37
N SER A 160 7.78 0.51 13.19
CA SER A 160 7.06 -0.77 13.03
C SER A 160 7.87 -2.00 13.46
N PHE A 161 9.20 -1.91 13.44
CA PHE A 161 10.09 -3.02 13.79
C PHE A 161 9.93 -3.48 15.24
N HIS A 162 9.55 -2.57 16.14
CA HIS A 162 9.32 -2.89 17.55
C HIS A 162 7.92 -3.49 17.81
N PHE A 163 7.01 -3.36 16.83
CA PHE A 163 5.59 -3.72 16.96
C PHE A 163 5.13 -4.71 15.88
N LYS A 164 6.05 -5.59 15.44
CA LYS A 164 5.84 -6.51 14.29
C LYS A 164 4.54 -7.30 14.35
N ASP A 165 4.18 -7.85 15.51
CA ASP A 165 2.98 -8.67 15.60
C ASP A 165 1.70 -7.83 15.51
N ILE A 166 1.69 -6.61 16.04
CA ILE A 166 0.56 -5.68 15.92
C ILE A 166 0.40 -5.27 14.46
N VAL A 167 1.49 -4.87 13.81
CA VAL A 167 1.57 -4.50 12.39
C VAL A 167 1.05 -5.64 11.50
N ILE A 168 1.46 -6.88 11.77
CA ILE A 168 1.07 -8.05 10.99
C ILE A 168 -0.40 -8.38 11.17
N ASN A 169 -0.94 -8.25 12.38
CA ASN A 169 -2.37 -8.42 12.62
C ASN A 169 -3.19 -7.34 11.91
N SER A 170 -2.73 -6.10 11.92
CA SER A 170 -3.35 -4.97 11.21
C SER A 170 -3.35 -5.17 9.69
N ILE A 171 -2.22 -5.59 9.11
CA ILE A 171 -2.13 -5.99 7.69
C ILE A 171 -3.06 -7.16 7.38
N SER A 172 -3.17 -8.13 8.28
CA SER A 172 -4.09 -9.26 8.11
C SER A 172 -5.55 -8.80 8.08
N ASP A 173 -5.95 -7.96 9.03
CA ASP A 173 -7.30 -7.39 9.08
C ASP A 173 -7.63 -6.63 7.78
N HIS A 174 -6.68 -5.82 7.28
CA HIS A 174 -6.79 -5.15 5.98
C HIS A 174 -7.05 -6.13 4.83
N ILE A 175 -6.21 -7.15 4.71
CA ILE A 175 -6.33 -8.15 3.63
C ILE A 175 -7.68 -8.87 3.70
N LEU A 176 -8.14 -9.25 4.90
CA LEU A 176 -9.43 -9.92 5.07
C LEU A 176 -10.61 -9.04 4.64
N ILE A 177 -10.62 -7.78 5.09
CA ILE A 177 -11.65 -6.79 4.73
C ILE A 177 -11.70 -6.60 3.21
N HIS A 178 -10.55 -6.32 2.58
CA HIS A 178 -10.50 -6.02 1.15
C HIS A 178 -10.71 -7.25 0.27
N ALA A 179 -10.24 -8.43 0.68
CA ALA A 179 -10.54 -9.68 -0.02
C ALA A 179 -12.05 -9.99 -0.01
N ARG A 180 -12.75 -9.68 1.09
CA ARG A 180 -14.21 -9.86 1.19
C ARG A 180 -14.98 -8.89 0.29
N ILE A 181 -14.53 -7.65 0.18
CA ILE A 181 -15.09 -6.66 -0.77
C ILE A 181 -14.92 -7.13 -2.21
N SER A 182 -13.73 -7.62 -2.57
CA SER A 182 -13.44 -8.13 -3.91
C SER A 182 -14.31 -9.34 -4.25
N PHE A 183 -14.32 -10.36 -3.38
CA PHE A 183 -15.15 -11.56 -3.55
C PHE A 183 -16.66 -11.27 -3.62
N CYS A 184 -17.11 -10.26 -2.87
CA CYS A 184 -18.48 -9.76 -2.93
C CYS A 184 -18.75 -9.07 -4.27
N GLY A 185 -17.81 -8.25 -4.75
CA GLY A 185 -17.89 -7.52 -6.02
C GLY A 185 -18.05 -8.42 -7.24
N ASP A 186 -17.36 -9.56 -7.26
CA ASP A 186 -17.46 -10.56 -8.34
C ASP A 186 -18.91 -11.05 -8.58
N ARG A 187 -19.78 -11.00 -7.56
CA ARG A 187 -21.18 -11.48 -7.66
C ARG A 187 -22.24 -10.40 -7.44
N LYS A 188 -21.91 -9.37 -6.65
CA LYS A 188 -22.82 -8.30 -6.22
C LYS A 188 -22.07 -6.95 -6.23
N PRO A 189 -21.80 -6.37 -7.41
CA PRO A 189 -21.03 -5.13 -7.54
C PRO A 189 -21.61 -3.96 -6.75
N ALA A 190 -22.93 -3.80 -6.73
CA ALA A 190 -23.59 -2.72 -5.98
C ALA A 190 -23.33 -2.80 -4.46
N ARG A 191 -23.37 -4.01 -3.88
CA ARG A 191 -23.05 -4.23 -2.46
C ARG A 191 -21.60 -3.91 -2.14
N SER A 192 -20.70 -4.36 -3.01
CA SER A 192 -19.27 -4.08 -2.87
C SER A 192 -19.00 -2.57 -2.90
N HIS A 193 -19.64 -1.85 -3.83
CA HIS A 193 -19.55 -0.40 -3.90
C HIS A 193 -20.14 0.28 -2.65
N SER A 194 -21.33 -0.13 -2.24
CA SER A 194 -22.00 0.36 -1.02
C SER A 194 -21.08 0.18 0.20
N THR A 195 -20.65 -1.04 0.51
CA THR A 195 -19.74 -1.33 1.64
C THR A 195 -18.44 -0.53 1.55
N SER A 196 -17.81 -0.46 0.37
CA SER A 196 -16.59 0.35 0.18
C SER A 196 -16.82 1.83 0.47
N ALA A 197 -17.97 2.39 0.09
CA ALA A 197 -18.31 3.77 0.39
C ALA A 197 -18.48 4.03 1.89
N CYS A 198 -19.06 3.08 2.64
CA CYS A 198 -19.17 3.19 4.10
C CYS A 198 -17.80 3.20 4.79
N LEU A 199 -16.86 2.35 4.34
CA LEU A 199 -15.54 2.23 4.95
C LEU A 199 -14.69 3.50 4.84
N ARG A 200 -15.03 4.46 3.95
CA ARG A 200 -14.31 5.74 3.83
C ARG A 200 -14.48 6.62 5.06
N ASN A 201 -15.65 6.59 5.67
CA ASN A 201 -15.98 7.29 6.90
C ASN A 201 -17.05 6.51 7.70
N PRO A 202 -16.65 5.43 8.39
CA PRO A 202 -17.58 4.44 8.94
C PRO A 202 -18.30 4.93 10.21
N PHE A 203 -17.71 5.86 10.95
CA PHE A 203 -18.27 6.43 12.18
C PHE A 203 -17.56 7.73 12.57
N VAL A 204 -18.21 8.55 13.40
CA VAL A 204 -17.63 9.81 13.91
C VAL A 204 -16.40 9.54 14.76
N GLY A 205 -15.30 10.24 14.47
CA GLY A 205 -14.02 10.09 15.16
C GLY A 205 -13.16 8.94 14.64
N TYR A 206 -13.48 8.38 13.47
CA TYR A 206 -12.66 7.39 12.80
C TYR A 206 -11.24 7.94 12.56
N LEU A 207 -10.25 7.20 13.09
CA LEU A 207 -8.82 7.55 13.09
C LEU A 207 -8.51 8.93 13.70
N GLY A 208 -9.20 9.29 14.79
CA GLY A 208 -9.09 10.60 15.43
C GLY A 208 -7.67 11.01 15.86
N LYS A 209 -6.86 10.12 16.44
CA LYS A 209 -5.46 10.43 16.82
C LYS A 209 -4.63 10.73 15.58
N HIS A 210 -4.79 9.92 14.55
CA HIS A 210 -4.13 10.13 13.26
C HIS A 210 -4.51 11.48 12.64
N CYS A 211 -5.81 11.81 12.60
CA CYS A 211 -6.25 13.12 12.10
C CYS A 211 -5.70 14.28 12.95
N GLN A 212 -5.64 14.12 14.28
CA GLN A 212 -5.07 15.13 15.17
C GLN A 212 -3.59 15.39 14.86
N LEU A 213 -2.80 14.35 14.54
CA LEU A 213 -1.41 14.52 14.11
C LEU A 213 -1.31 15.33 12.82
N LEU A 214 -2.15 15.02 11.82
CA LEU A 214 -2.18 15.77 10.57
C LEU A 214 -2.52 17.25 10.81
N THR A 215 -3.51 17.52 11.67
CA THR A 215 -3.89 18.88 12.07
C THR A 215 -2.76 19.60 12.81
N GLN A 216 -2.02 18.92 13.69
CA GLN A 216 -0.87 19.51 14.40
C GLN A 216 0.23 19.93 13.41
N CYS A 217 0.55 19.08 12.44
CA CYS A 217 1.53 19.41 11.41
C CYS A 217 1.02 20.52 10.46
N ASP A 218 -0.27 20.54 10.13
CA ASP A 218 -0.89 21.61 9.35
C ASP A 218 -0.78 22.94 10.10
N GLN A 219 -1.12 22.93 11.39
CA GLN A 219 -0.98 24.09 12.25
C GLN A 219 0.46 24.56 12.37
N GLN A 220 1.46 23.68 12.29
CA GLN A 220 2.86 24.09 12.40
C GLN A 220 3.42 24.65 11.09
N LEU A 221 3.07 24.06 9.95
CA LEU A 221 3.79 24.25 8.68
C LEU A 221 2.93 24.83 7.55
N ALA A 222 1.61 24.68 7.62
CA ALA A 222 0.66 25.25 6.66
C ALA A 222 0.12 26.61 7.16
N ARG A 223 1.02 27.56 7.42
CA ARG A 223 0.68 28.94 7.85
C ARG A 223 0.95 29.96 6.74
N GLY A 224 0.26 31.10 6.80
CA GLY A 224 0.49 32.22 5.88
C GLY A 224 0.35 31.79 4.40
N SER A 225 1.35 32.10 3.58
CA SER A 225 1.36 31.75 2.14
C SER A 225 1.37 30.24 1.87
N CYS A 226 1.68 29.41 2.88
CA CYS A 226 1.70 27.96 2.79
C CYS A 226 0.37 27.28 3.11
N SER A 227 -0.60 27.98 3.70
CA SER A 227 -1.82 27.36 4.24
C SER A 227 -2.58 26.52 3.20
N ASN A 228 -2.98 27.15 2.09
CA ASN A 228 -3.69 26.44 1.02
C ASN A 228 -2.75 25.54 0.21
N LYS A 229 -1.50 25.98 -0.02
CA LYS A 229 -0.55 25.28 -0.90
C LYS A 229 -0.11 23.92 -0.36
N ILE A 230 0.09 23.80 0.94
CA ILE A 230 0.45 22.52 1.58
C ILE A 230 -0.73 21.57 1.61
N GLN A 231 -1.94 22.06 1.93
CA GLN A 231 -3.15 21.25 1.89
C GLN A 231 -3.47 20.75 0.47
N GLU A 232 -3.33 21.62 -0.53
CA GLU A 232 -3.52 21.28 -1.94
C GLU A 232 -2.45 20.28 -2.43
N SER A 233 -1.18 20.49 -2.07
CA SER A 233 -0.09 19.57 -2.40
C SER A 233 -0.33 18.19 -1.78
N ARG A 234 -0.71 18.12 -0.49
CA ARG A 234 -1.06 16.88 0.20
C ARG A 234 -2.20 16.17 -0.53
N ARG A 235 -3.31 16.86 -0.77
CA ARG A 235 -4.49 16.28 -1.47
C ARG A 235 -4.11 15.73 -2.84
N ALA A 236 -3.43 16.54 -3.66
CA ALA A 236 -3.04 16.13 -5.01
C ALA A 236 -2.09 14.93 -5.00
N VAL A 237 -1.10 14.90 -4.09
CA VAL A 237 -0.17 13.77 -3.95
C VAL A 237 -0.93 12.50 -3.59
N CYS A 238 -1.89 12.60 -2.68
CA CYS A 238 -2.65 11.47 -2.19
C CYS A 238 -3.68 10.93 -3.18
N GLU A 239 -4.32 11.82 -3.95
CA GLU A 239 -5.11 11.42 -5.12
C GLU A 239 -4.22 10.66 -6.12
N CYS A 240 -3.04 11.17 -6.43
CA CYS A 240 -2.13 10.52 -7.37
C CYS A 240 -1.58 9.18 -6.87
N ILE A 241 -1.28 9.04 -5.57
CA ILE A 241 -0.94 7.75 -4.96
C ILE A 241 -2.12 6.78 -5.09
N THR A 242 -3.34 7.25 -4.80
CA THR A 242 -4.55 6.44 -4.91
C THR A 242 -4.79 5.97 -6.35
N GLU A 243 -4.67 6.85 -7.34
CA GLU A 243 -4.78 6.50 -8.77
C GLU A 243 -3.73 5.48 -9.19
N SER A 244 -2.46 5.69 -8.78
CA SER A 244 -1.36 4.78 -9.12
C SER A 244 -1.54 3.39 -8.49
N ARG A 245 -2.02 3.37 -7.25
CA ARG A 245 -2.36 2.17 -6.51
C ARG A 245 -3.52 1.43 -7.16
N ASP A 246 -4.57 2.14 -7.57
CA ASP A 246 -5.74 1.55 -8.20
C ASP A 246 -5.41 1.03 -9.63
N ASP A 247 -4.51 1.68 -10.38
CA ASP A 247 -3.97 1.15 -11.65
C ASP A 247 -3.16 -0.14 -11.42
N LEU A 248 -2.25 -0.15 -10.43
CA LEU A 248 -1.49 -1.34 -10.08
C LEU A 248 -2.41 -2.50 -9.64
N LYS A 249 -3.43 -2.19 -8.83
CA LYS A 249 -4.46 -3.15 -8.42
C LYS A 249 -5.19 -3.74 -9.62
N GLN A 250 -5.62 -2.87 -10.54
CA GLN A 250 -6.31 -3.29 -11.74
C GLN A 250 -5.43 -4.24 -12.56
N ARG A 251 -4.17 -3.88 -12.81
CA ARG A 251 -3.20 -4.71 -13.54
C ARG A 251 -3.00 -6.08 -12.90
N ILE A 252 -2.77 -6.12 -11.59
CA ILE A 252 -2.57 -7.40 -10.87
C ILE A 252 -3.83 -8.26 -10.97
N SER A 253 -5.02 -7.68 -10.79
CA SER A 253 -6.29 -8.41 -10.88
C SER A 253 -6.58 -8.94 -12.29
N SER A 254 -6.11 -8.26 -13.35
CA SER A 254 -6.27 -8.71 -14.74
C SER A 254 -5.22 -9.71 -15.22
N ILE A 255 -4.22 -10.07 -14.41
CA ILE A 255 -3.21 -11.09 -14.77
C ILE A 255 -3.88 -12.43 -15.17
N SER A 256 -4.99 -12.80 -14.53
CA SER A 256 -5.73 -14.02 -14.91
C SER A 256 -6.28 -13.97 -16.34
N GLN A 257 -6.61 -12.77 -16.85
CA GLN A 257 -7.04 -12.60 -18.24
C GLN A 257 -5.85 -12.78 -19.19
N VAL A 258 -4.68 -12.25 -18.84
CA VAL A 258 -3.42 -12.47 -19.59
C VAL A 258 -3.10 -13.97 -19.69
N PHE A 259 -3.33 -14.74 -18.64
CA PHE A 259 -3.18 -16.19 -18.70
C PHE A 259 -4.15 -16.86 -19.67
N ASN A 260 -5.43 -16.48 -19.63
CA ASN A 260 -6.43 -17.00 -20.56
C ASN A 260 -6.10 -16.65 -22.02
N GLU A 261 -5.58 -15.44 -22.27
CA GLU A 261 -5.12 -15.02 -23.60
C GLU A 261 -3.93 -15.85 -24.09
N VAL A 262 -2.96 -16.15 -23.23
CA VAL A 262 -1.81 -17.00 -23.60
C VAL A 262 -2.24 -18.45 -23.86
N LEU A 263 -3.20 -18.96 -23.10
CA LEU A 263 -3.75 -20.31 -23.30
C LEU A 263 -4.60 -20.42 -24.58
N ASN A 264 -5.46 -19.43 -24.85
CA ASN A 264 -6.41 -19.44 -25.96
C ASN A 264 -5.84 -18.87 -27.28
N GLY A 265 -4.87 -17.95 -27.19
CA GLY A 265 -4.17 -17.36 -28.33
C GLY A 265 -3.30 -18.35 -29.11
N GLY A 266 -3.04 -19.54 -28.54
CA GLY A 266 -2.40 -20.65 -29.23
C GLY A 266 -3.27 -21.37 -30.29
N SER A 267 -4.57 -21.03 -30.40
CA SER A 267 -5.49 -21.74 -31.30
C SER A 267 -5.79 -21.04 -32.63
N ARG A 268 -5.39 -19.76 -32.82
CA ARG A 268 -5.60 -19.05 -34.09
C ARG A 268 -4.42 -18.17 -34.47
N GLY A 269 -3.49 -18.77 -35.21
CA GLY A 269 -2.61 -18.07 -36.14
C GLY A 269 -1.26 -17.63 -35.58
N GLY A 270 -0.22 -18.43 -35.85
CA GLY A 270 1.18 -18.01 -35.72
C GLY A 270 2.02 -19.00 -34.94
N LEU A 271 2.58 -19.99 -35.64
CA LEU A 271 3.83 -20.62 -35.21
C LEU A 271 4.87 -19.51 -35.02
N SER A 272 5.16 -19.10 -33.78
CA SER A 272 6.39 -18.35 -33.53
C SER A 272 7.55 -19.33 -33.66
N ILE A 273 8.17 -19.34 -34.82
CA ILE A 273 9.53 -19.84 -35.03
C ILE A 273 10.43 -18.97 -34.15
N GLY A 274 10.74 -19.47 -32.96
CA GLY A 274 11.56 -18.81 -31.95
C GLY A 274 11.50 -19.64 -30.67
N SER A 275 12.65 -20.04 -30.14
CA SER A 275 12.86 -21.02 -29.06
C SER A 275 12.37 -20.61 -27.66
N ALA A 276 11.31 -19.81 -27.55
CA ALA A 276 10.71 -19.46 -26.26
C ALA A 276 9.65 -20.50 -25.89
N SER A 277 9.76 -21.10 -24.70
CA SER A 277 8.74 -22.02 -24.20
C SER A 277 7.42 -21.28 -23.97
N LYS A 278 6.27 -21.97 -24.01
CA LYS A 278 4.97 -21.37 -23.65
C LYS A 278 5.00 -20.69 -22.27
N VAL A 279 5.86 -21.18 -21.37
CA VAL A 279 6.11 -20.59 -20.05
C VAL A 279 6.78 -19.23 -20.20
N ASP A 280 7.80 -19.10 -21.04
CA ASP A 280 8.50 -17.82 -21.26
C ASP A 280 7.58 -16.79 -21.90
N GLN A 281 6.71 -17.20 -22.83
CA GLN A 281 5.69 -16.33 -23.40
C GLN A 281 4.70 -15.85 -22.33
N CYS A 282 4.22 -16.75 -21.47
CA CYS A 282 3.36 -16.41 -20.35
C CYS A 282 4.03 -15.41 -19.39
N VAL A 283 5.27 -15.68 -18.97
CA VAL A 283 6.02 -14.79 -18.08
C VAL A 283 6.25 -13.43 -18.73
N SER A 284 6.64 -13.40 -20.01
CA SER A 284 6.85 -12.16 -20.76
C SER A 284 5.57 -11.32 -20.88
N SER A 285 4.44 -11.95 -21.18
CA SER A 285 3.13 -11.26 -21.25
C SER A 285 2.75 -10.63 -19.92
N VAL A 286 2.93 -11.34 -18.80
CA VAL A 286 2.65 -10.78 -17.47
C VAL A 286 3.62 -9.66 -17.12
N LYS A 287 4.92 -9.82 -17.39
CA LYS A 287 5.92 -8.74 -17.18
C LYS A 287 5.52 -7.48 -17.94
N LYS A 288 5.19 -7.61 -19.24
CA LYS A 288 4.75 -6.50 -20.07
C LYS A 288 3.49 -5.81 -19.52
N HIS A 289 2.56 -6.57 -18.96
CA HIS A 289 1.34 -6.04 -18.35
C HIS A 289 1.62 -5.18 -17.10
N MET A 290 2.72 -5.47 -16.39
CA MET A 290 3.15 -4.78 -15.18
C MET A 290 4.04 -3.54 -15.42
N ILE A 291 4.28 -3.18 -16.68
CA ILE A 291 5.08 -1.99 -17.04
C ILE A 291 4.16 -0.76 -17.13
N THR A 292 4.58 0.33 -16.48
CA THR A 292 4.04 1.69 -16.60
C THR A 292 5.05 2.57 -17.34
N PRO A 293 4.71 3.82 -17.70
CA PRO A 293 5.67 4.73 -18.32
C PRO A 293 6.91 5.04 -17.46
N VAL A 294 6.84 4.83 -16.14
CA VAL A 294 7.91 5.22 -15.19
C VAL A 294 8.44 4.07 -14.34
N ASN A 295 7.79 2.90 -14.35
CA ASN A 295 8.23 1.72 -13.60
C ASN A 295 8.02 0.41 -14.38
N ASP A 296 8.95 -0.54 -14.23
CA ASP A 296 8.67 -1.97 -14.38
C ASP A 296 8.46 -2.53 -12.97
N TRP A 297 7.21 -2.79 -12.59
CA TRP A 297 6.89 -3.21 -11.22
C TRP A 297 7.49 -4.57 -10.85
N VAL A 298 7.69 -5.47 -11.81
CA VAL A 298 8.35 -6.76 -11.55
C VAL A 298 9.82 -6.51 -11.23
N GLN A 299 10.49 -5.70 -12.04
CA GLN A 299 11.89 -5.35 -11.82
C GLN A 299 12.08 -4.54 -10.53
N VAL A 300 11.19 -3.60 -10.21
CA VAL A 300 11.24 -2.80 -8.98
C VAL A 300 11.21 -3.70 -7.75
N ILE A 301 10.28 -4.65 -7.70
CA ILE A 301 10.15 -5.58 -6.57
C ILE A 301 11.37 -6.51 -6.49
N ASP A 302 11.79 -7.09 -7.62
CA ASP A 302 12.92 -8.02 -7.64
C ASP A 302 14.25 -7.32 -7.30
N ALA A 303 14.46 -6.10 -7.79
CA ALA A 303 15.62 -5.29 -7.46
C ALA A 303 15.62 -4.86 -5.99
N ALA A 304 14.47 -4.46 -5.44
CA ALA A 304 14.35 -4.12 -4.02
C ALA A 304 14.71 -5.33 -3.14
N LEU A 305 14.13 -6.51 -3.42
CA LEU A 305 14.43 -7.74 -2.70
C LEU A 305 15.91 -8.14 -2.86
N SER A 306 16.48 -7.98 -4.05
CA SER A 306 17.87 -8.36 -4.33
C SER A 306 18.90 -7.44 -3.68
N THR A 307 18.68 -6.13 -3.74
CA THR A 307 19.59 -5.13 -3.19
C THR A 307 19.52 -5.08 -1.67
N CYS A 308 18.32 -5.24 -1.11
CA CYS A 308 18.10 -5.01 0.32
C CYS A 308 18.28 -6.27 1.17
N ILE A 309 17.99 -7.48 0.68
CA ILE A 309 18.13 -8.71 1.48
C ILE A 309 19.56 -9.22 1.39
N LYS A 310 20.37 -8.92 2.42
CA LYS A 310 21.80 -9.28 2.44
C LYS A 310 22.04 -10.77 2.71
N GLN A 311 21.12 -11.43 3.41
CA GLN A 311 21.18 -12.87 3.70
C GLN A 311 19.92 -13.56 3.17
N ARG A 312 19.97 -14.03 1.92
CA ARG A 312 18.88 -14.83 1.36
C ARG A 312 18.85 -16.20 2.04
N PRO A 313 17.72 -16.63 2.63
CA PRO A 313 17.58 -18.00 3.09
C PRO A 313 17.79 -18.96 1.90
N ALA A 314 18.68 -19.94 2.06
CA ALA A 314 18.96 -20.91 1.01
C ALA A 314 17.67 -21.60 0.54
N GLY A 315 17.43 -21.59 -0.78
CA GLY A 315 16.25 -22.22 -1.40
C GLY A 315 14.99 -21.34 -1.45
N GLN A 316 14.99 -20.10 -0.95
CA GLN A 316 13.86 -19.18 -1.10
C GLN A 316 14.07 -18.21 -2.28
N ASN A 317 13.45 -18.51 -3.43
CA ASN A 317 13.27 -17.54 -4.49
C ASN A 317 12.03 -16.69 -4.19
N LEU A 318 12.24 -15.54 -3.53
CA LEU A 318 11.18 -14.59 -3.16
C LEU A 318 10.81 -13.62 -4.30
N GLY A 319 11.51 -13.67 -5.42
CA GLY A 319 11.27 -12.76 -6.55
C GLY A 319 9.95 -13.02 -7.26
N MET A 320 9.33 -11.95 -7.76
CA MET A 320 8.17 -11.96 -8.64
C MET A 320 8.42 -12.83 -9.87
N GLU A 321 9.61 -12.75 -10.48
CA GLU A 321 9.93 -13.57 -11.65
C GLU A 321 9.86 -15.09 -11.36
N ALA A 322 10.30 -15.53 -10.19
CA ALA A 322 10.20 -16.94 -9.80
C ALA A 322 8.74 -17.37 -9.59
N MET A 323 7.93 -16.51 -8.97
CA MET A 323 6.48 -16.75 -8.85
C MET A 323 5.79 -16.87 -10.20
N LEU A 324 6.10 -15.96 -11.13
CA LEU A 324 5.55 -15.97 -12.48
C LEU A 324 5.92 -17.26 -13.20
N ASN A 325 7.18 -17.70 -13.10
CA ASN A 325 7.62 -18.97 -13.68
C ASN A 325 6.85 -20.19 -13.15
N VAL A 326 6.68 -20.29 -11.82
CA VAL A 326 5.92 -21.39 -11.20
C VAL A 326 4.43 -21.30 -11.56
N GLY A 327 3.86 -20.11 -11.53
CA GLY A 327 2.46 -19.86 -11.88
C GLY A 327 2.17 -20.23 -13.34
N CYS A 328 2.95 -19.71 -14.28
CA CYS A 328 2.82 -20.00 -15.70
C CYS A 328 2.94 -21.51 -16.01
N ARG A 329 3.92 -22.20 -15.41
CA ARG A 329 4.06 -23.66 -15.57
C ARG A 329 2.80 -24.40 -15.14
N LYS A 330 2.20 -24.02 -14.01
CA LYS A 330 1.00 -24.66 -13.48
C LYS A 330 -0.24 -24.38 -14.33
N VAL A 331 -0.42 -23.15 -14.78
CA VAL A 331 -1.54 -22.76 -15.66
C VAL A 331 -1.49 -23.52 -16.97
N ILE A 332 -0.31 -23.62 -17.59
CA ILE A 332 -0.14 -24.31 -18.87
C ILE A 332 -0.37 -25.82 -18.72
N ALA A 333 -0.03 -26.39 -17.56
CA ALA A 333 -0.24 -27.80 -17.28
C ALA A 333 -1.68 -28.15 -16.87
N ASP A 334 -2.48 -27.16 -16.45
CA ASP A 334 -3.86 -27.38 -16.00
C ASP A 334 -4.88 -27.06 -17.09
N THR A 335 -5.58 -28.09 -17.57
CA THR A 335 -6.65 -27.98 -18.56
C THR A 335 -8.03 -27.74 -17.94
N THR A 336 -8.15 -27.78 -16.60
CA THR A 336 -9.44 -27.66 -15.89
C THR A 336 -9.82 -26.22 -15.53
N GLY A 337 -8.87 -25.29 -15.61
CA GLY A 337 -9.05 -23.88 -15.20
C GLY A 337 -8.96 -23.63 -13.69
N THR A 338 -8.75 -24.68 -12.89
CA THR A 338 -8.60 -24.61 -11.43
C THR A 338 -7.38 -23.80 -11.03
N ALA A 339 -6.25 -24.01 -11.71
CA ALA A 339 -4.98 -23.32 -11.48
C ALA A 339 -5.10 -21.82 -11.77
N THR A 340 -5.85 -21.45 -12.81
CA THR A 340 -6.11 -20.03 -13.13
C THR A 340 -6.91 -19.35 -12.02
N SER A 341 -7.95 -20.01 -11.49
CA SER A 341 -8.75 -19.48 -10.36
C SER A 341 -7.92 -19.37 -9.07
N GLN A 342 -7.12 -20.39 -8.77
CA GLN A 342 -6.22 -20.39 -7.63
C GLN A 342 -5.16 -19.28 -7.73
N LEU A 343 -4.57 -19.09 -8.91
CA LEU A 343 -3.61 -18.01 -9.11
C LEU A 343 -4.25 -16.64 -9.02
N LYS A 344 -5.45 -16.42 -9.57
CA LYS A 344 -6.20 -15.18 -9.35
C LYS A 344 -6.31 -14.88 -7.86
N THR A 345 -6.71 -15.87 -7.06
CA THR A 345 -6.82 -15.74 -5.60
C THR A 345 -5.47 -15.37 -4.96
N GLY A 346 -4.37 -15.96 -5.44
CA GLY A 346 -3.02 -15.62 -4.99
C GLY A 346 -2.60 -14.19 -5.36
N PHE A 347 -2.87 -13.75 -6.58
CA PHE A 347 -2.60 -12.38 -7.03
C PHE A 347 -3.47 -11.36 -6.29
N ASP A 348 -4.74 -11.65 -6.04
CA ASP A 348 -5.63 -10.81 -5.23
C ASP A 348 -5.09 -10.65 -3.79
N PHE A 349 -4.50 -11.71 -3.21
CA PHE A 349 -3.83 -11.62 -1.91
C PHE A 349 -2.59 -10.72 -1.96
N VAL A 350 -1.71 -10.91 -2.95
CA VAL A 350 -0.52 -10.06 -3.13
C VAL A 350 -0.95 -8.60 -3.33
N ASN A 351 -2.01 -8.38 -4.09
CA ASN A 351 -2.57 -7.06 -4.33
C ASN A 351 -3.04 -6.39 -3.04
N ASN A 352 -3.79 -7.10 -2.20
CA ASN A 352 -4.23 -6.59 -0.90
C ASN A 352 -3.07 -6.37 0.08
N LEU A 353 -2.00 -7.16 -0.02
CA LEU A 353 -0.77 -6.94 0.76
C LEU A 353 -0.04 -5.66 0.33
N ILE A 354 0.13 -5.46 -0.98
CA ILE A 354 0.73 -4.23 -1.52
C ILE A 354 -0.13 -3.03 -1.14
N ASP A 355 -1.46 -3.14 -1.24
CA ASP A 355 -2.39 -2.10 -0.82
C ASP A 355 -2.22 -1.70 0.65
N ALA A 356 -2.14 -2.70 1.54
CA ALA A 356 -1.88 -2.46 2.96
C ALA A 356 -0.54 -1.73 3.18
N MET A 357 0.50 -2.08 2.41
CA MET A 357 1.79 -1.39 2.48
C MET A 357 1.71 0.06 1.97
N VAL A 358 0.98 0.29 0.87
CA VAL A 358 0.78 1.64 0.30
C VAL A 358 0.00 2.53 1.26
N GLU A 359 -1.06 2.03 1.89
CA GLU A 359 -1.83 2.78 2.88
C GLU A 359 -0.96 3.25 4.06
N ARG A 360 -0.05 2.38 4.49
CA ARG A 360 0.90 2.66 5.58
C ARG A 360 1.95 3.69 5.17
N SER A 361 2.50 3.59 3.96
CA SER A 361 3.37 4.63 3.40
C SER A 361 2.62 5.94 3.12
N GLY A 362 1.30 5.87 2.98
CA GLY A 362 0.38 6.97 2.73
C GLY A 362 -0.27 7.57 3.99
N ARG A 363 0.22 7.28 5.21
CA ARG A 363 -0.33 7.86 6.46
C ARG A 363 -0.45 9.38 6.40
N PHE A 364 0.41 10.08 5.66
CA PHE A 364 0.30 11.53 5.52
C PHE A 364 -0.93 12.03 4.74
N CYS A 365 -1.68 11.13 4.08
CA CYS A 365 -2.76 11.53 3.21
C CYS A 365 -4.00 12.03 3.93
N GLY A 366 -4.36 11.40 5.05
CA GLY A 366 -5.67 11.58 5.66
C GLY A 366 -6.81 11.15 4.71
N GLY A 367 -7.86 10.54 5.26
CA GLY A 367 -9.05 10.25 4.45
C GLY A 367 -10.08 11.38 4.53
N GLU A 368 -11.23 11.16 3.89
CA GLU A 368 -12.42 12.02 4.04
C GLU A 368 -12.79 12.25 5.52
N HIS A 369 -12.47 11.28 6.38
CA HIS A 369 -12.68 11.33 7.83
C HIS A 369 -11.83 12.37 8.58
N CYS A 370 -10.70 12.84 8.02
CA CYS A 370 -9.86 13.87 8.65
C CYS A 370 -10.23 15.31 8.23
N LEU A 371 -11.24 15.47 7.37
CA LEU A 371 -11.71 16.78 6.89
C LEU A 371 -12.94 17.29 7.68
N GLN A 372 -13.31 16.63 8.78
CA GLN A 372 -14.50 16.91 9.58
C GLN A 372 -14.21 17.71 10.85
#